data_AF-A0A976KUA9-F1
#
_entry.id   AF-A0A976KUA9-F1
#
_cell.length_a   1.000
_cell.length_b   1.000
_cell.length_c   1.000
_cell.angle_alpha   90.00
_cell.angle_beta   90.00
_cell.angle_gamma   90.00
#
_symmetry.space_group_name_H-M   'P 1'
#
loop_
_entity.id
_entity.type
_entity.pdbx_description
1 polymer ?
#
loop_
_entity_poly.entity_id
_entity_poly.type
_entity_poly.pdbx_seq_one_letter_code
_entity_poly.pdbx_strand_id
1 'polypeptide(L)'
;MHAVSIQGSALLLALTTVSLLAPACASTTASEGGDSATSDGDDDDGDVADPPIGGFEWFDCPGEFVSRCARVPVPLDHFQPDGAKIEVLISRLPARQQPATRQLWLLRGGPGESGEVFSDVAQEFANAAGDLDVYVLEHRGVGESTRLECPVQEALESDGGFAITDAELPACLAALHEQWGPGMVPFTTTSAAQDLNYVLRAIQGADATSPQGSQAVYLYGEAYGAWWALRYLQLADAIRPAGVMLDSLIAPGQQWLSDFDTQFDPVLAELMTTHCAADEVCHAKLGPDAWARVQAVVAAMSEGHCAELGLDPGLLRQVAALLLIIPVDVLRGHLAPLFYRLERCNEGDVAVLAQYFTTLLDVLSQGPTERSSFSLPLQRHLTLSELWEQPPPSVTDLVAACEQSIACPYTAVSMGVYYDLWPRYPRDPLAGQWPLTDVPVLTLSGGLDAQTPHQTASTVVDYLAAPHQHYVQVPTASHTVMLSSPVRTPGAPTCGMQMMHRFIADPLAVAIDTACLGDLVPVNFTDTSDIGAFLFGGDVWENRSDARGPVTRPDWNRLIEVLQRGEPATMAHRLKQRSRSSSAL
;
A
#
# COMPACT_ATOMS: atom_id res chain seq x y z
N MET A 1 34.15 -0.86 -1.53
CA MET A 1 33.43 -1.98 -0.87
C MET A 1 32.50 -1.52 0.27
N HIS A 2 32.61 -0.28 0.81
CA HIS A 2 31.61 0.26 1.76
C HIS A 2 30.48 1.11 1.13
N ALA A 3 30.63 1.60 -0.11
CA ALA A 3 29.56 2.35 -0.80
C ALA A 3 28.39 1.48 -1.30
N VAL A 4 28.66 0.22 -1.67
CA VAL A 4 27.64 -0.74 -2.17
C VAL A 4 26.64 -1.16 -1.08
N SER A 5 27.03 -1.06 0.20
CA SER A 5 26.21 -1.50 1.35
C SER A 5 25.14 -0.49 1.78
N ILE A 6 25.26 0.79 1.41
CA ILE A 6 24.30 1.85 1.75
C ILE A 6 23.27 2.00 0.61
N GLN A 7 23.67 1.67 -0.61
CA GLN A 7 22.89 1.87 -1.85
C GLN A 7 21.82 0.78 -2.07
N GLY A 8 22.08 -0.46 -1.66
CA GLY A 8 21.06 -1.51 -1.62
C GLY A 8 19.94 -1.21 -0.63
N SER A 9 20.25 -0.51 0.47
CA SER A 9 19.30 -0.21 1.55
C SER A 9 18.15 0.68 1.11
N ALA A 10 18.38 1.70 0.25
CA ALA A 10 17.32 2.62 -0.20
C ALA A 10 16.31 1.96 -1.16
N LEU A 11 16.77 1.05 -2.02
CA LEU A 11 15.88 0.26 -2.89
C LEU A 11 15.19 -0.88 -2.10
N LEU A 12 15.86 -1.46 -1.09
CA LEU A 12 15.24 -2.39 -0.14
C LEU A 12 14.11 -1.74 0.68
N LEU A 13 14.36 -0.55 1.23
CA LEU A 13 13.43 0.22 2.06
C LEU A 13 12.15 0.64 1.33
N ALA A 14 12.21 0.80 0.00
CA ALA A 14 11.09 1.21 -0.83
C ALA A 14 10.40 0.04 -1.56
N LEU A 15 10.97 -1.17 -1.51
CA LEU A 15 10.37 -2.42 -1.99
C LEU A 15 9.59 -3.17 -0.91
N THR A 16 9.89 -2.89 0.35
CA THR A 16 9.15 -3.41 1.51
C THR A 16 7.73 -2.85 1.66
N THR A 17 7.34 -1.88 0.83
CA THR A 17 5.98 -1.33 0.71
C THR A 17 5.16 -1.94 -0.42
N VAL A 18 5.68 -2.91 -1.18
CA VAL A 18 4.94 -3.62 -2.29
C VAL A 18 4.31 -4.92 -1.84
N SER A 19 3.96 -4.93 -0.58
CA SER A 19 3.72 -6.16 0.11
C SER A 19 2.26 -6.30 0.45
N LEU A 20 1.56 -6.84 -0.55
CA LEU A 20 0.71 -7.99 -0.29
C LEU A 20 1.48 -9.16 0.37
N LEU A 21 2.83 -9.11 0.46
CA LEU A 21 3.73 -10.07 1.10
C LEU A 21 4.97 -9.42 1.80
N ALA A 22 4.80 -8.95 3.05
CA ALA A 22 5.80 -8.56 4.07
C ALA A 22 6.45 -7.13 4.15
N PRO A 23 6.63 -6.54 5.36
CA PRO A 23 6.82 -5.11 5.64
C PRO A 23 8.30 -4.69 5.83
N ALA A 24 8.53 -3.38 5.92
CA ALA A 24 9.82 -2.71 6.06
C ALA A 24 10.28 -2.59 7.52
N CYS A 25 11.60 -2.73 7.75
CA CYS A 25 12.30 -2.11 8.88
C CYS A 25 13.38 -1.17 8.32
N ALA A 26 13.47 0.05 8.83
CA ALA A 26 14.57 0.98 8.55
C ALA A 26 15.62 0.89 9.67
N SER A 27 16.87 0.54 9.34
CA SER A 27 18.00 0.60 10.27
C SER A 27 18.92 1.77 9.91
N THR A 28 19.01 2.77 10.77
CA THR A 28 20.06 3.81 10.69
C THR A 28 21.35 3.33 11.33
N THR A 29 22.46 3.43 10.61
CA THR A 29 23.82 3.19 11.11
C THR A 29 24.27 4.31 12.04
N ALA A 30 24.54 3.98 13.30
CA ALA A 30 25.26 4.86 14.23
C ALA A 30 26.76 4.86 13.88
N SER A 31 27.33 6.05 13.69
CA SER A 31 28.76 6.29 13.49
C SER A 31 29.48 6.30 14.85
N GLU A 32 30.38 5.36 15.09
CA GLU A 32 31.30 5.40 16.23
C GLU A 32 32.31 6.55 16.06
N GLY A 33 32.30 7.49 17.01
CA GLY A 33 33.27 8.58 17.11
C GLY A 33 33.73 8.79 18.55
N GLY A 34 34.91 8.25 18.85
CA GLY A 34 35.95 8.81 19.73
C GLY A 34 35.58 9.40 21.09
N ASP A 35 36.01 8.68 22.14
CA ASP A 35 36.17 9.10 23.54
C ASP A 35 36.75 10.51 23.74
N SER A 36 36.06 11.33 24.55
CA SER A 36 36.70 12.26 25.49
C SER A 36 35.75 12.64 26.62
N ALA A 37 36.10 12.23 27.84
CA ALA A 37 35.37 12.48 29.08
C ALA A 37 35.40 13.96 29.52
N THR A 38 34.25 14.49 29.98
CA THR A 38 34.16 15.47 31.08
C THR A 38 32.76 15.51 31.72
N SER A 39 32.71 15.11 33.00
CA SER A 39 31.90 15.57 34.15
C SER A 39 30.38 15.82 34.04
N ASP A 40 29.63 14.93 34.69
CA ASP A 40 28.55 15.14 35.68
C ASP A 40 27.69 16.42 35.60
N GLY A 41 26.45 16.21 35.16
CA GLY A 41 25.28 17.01 35.51
C GLY A 41 24.08 16.08 35.56
N ASP A 42 23.59 15.79 36.77
CA ASP A 42 22.31 15.13 37.03
C ASP A 42 21.18 16.01 36.50
N ASP A 43 20.57 15.64 35.36
CA ASP A 43 19.22 16.07 34.98
C ASP A 43 18.29 14.86 35.17
N ASP A 44 17.69 14.81 36.35
CA ASP A 44 16.57 13.96 36.73
C ASP A 44 15.32 14.43 35.96
N ASP A 45 15.21 14.04 34.68
CA ASP A 45 13.95 14.11 33.93
C ASP A 45 13.03 13.00 34.47
N GLY A 46 12.38 13.28 35.60
CA GLY A 46 11.34 12.42 36.13
C GLY A 46 10.23 12.22 35.11
N ASP A 47 9.90 10.95 34.84
CA ASP A 47 8.72 10.50 34.09
C ASP A 47 7.47 11.27 34.54
N VAL A 48 7.13 12.35 33.85
CA VAL A 48 5.83 13.00 34.00
C VAL A 48 4.83 12.07 33.33
N ALA A 49 4.18 11.22 34.13
CA ALA A 49 3.08 10.40 33.68
C ALA A 49 2.03 11.31 33.00
N ASP A 50 1.76 11.06 31.72
CA ASP A 50 0.71 11.74 30.99
C ASP A 50 -0.62 11.63 31.76
N PRO A 51 -1.43 12.71 31.84
CA PRO A 51 -2.75 12.61 32.43
C PRO A 51 -3.57 11.53 31.70
N PRO A 52 -4.38 10.73 32.42
CA PRO A 52 -5.12 9.62 31.82
C PRO A 52 -6.15 10.15 30.81
N ILE A 53 -5.83 10.08 29.52
CA ILE A 53 -6.73 10.42 28.41
C ILE A 53 -7.60 9.21 28.12
N GLY A 54 -8.91 9.42 28.04
CA GLY A 54 -9.89 8.36 27.80
C GLY A 54 -10.00 7.31 28.91
N GLY A 55 -9.35 7.54 30.06
CA GLY A 55 -9.28 6.54 31.14
C GLY A 55 -8.38 5.34 30.80
N PHE A 56 -7.48 5.47 29.83
CA PHE A 56 -6.57 4.42 29.41
C PHE A 56 -5.20 4.52 30.08
N GLU A 57 -4.52 3.38 30.23
CA GLU A 57 -3.14 3.31 30.67
C GLU A 57 -2.20 3.47 29.46
N TRP A 58 -1.47 4.58 29.43
CA TRP A 58 -0.54 4.92 28.35
C TRP A 58 0.87 4.47 28.68
N PHE A 59 1.52 3.78 27.74
CA PHE A 59 2.88 3.23 27.85
C PHE A 59 3.70 3.59 26.60
N ASP A 60 5.00 3.30 26.63
CA ASP A 60 5.86 3.51 25.47
C ASP A 60 5.48 2.55 24.34
N CYS A 61 5.41 3.07 23.12
CA CYS A 61 4.94 2.27 21.99
C CYS A 61 5.87 1.09 21.66
N PRO A 62 5.31 -0.08 21.30
CA PRO A 62 6.07 -1.13 20.63
C PRO A 62 6.38 -0.71 19.18
N GLY A 63 7.40 -1.31 18.57
CA GLY A 63 7.71 -1.12 17.15
C GLY A 63 7.98 0.35 16.79
N GLU A 64 7.49 0.77 15.62
CA GLU A 64 7.69 2.13 15.08
C GLU A 64 6.49 3.07 15.33
N PHE A 65 5.50 2.67 16.13
CA PHE A 65 4.33 3.50 16.44
C PHE A 65 4.70 4.84 17.12
N VAL A 66 3.80 5.83 17.02
CA VAL A 66 4.06 7.21 17.47
C VAL A 66 4.03 7.37 18.99
N SER A 67 5.02 8.09 19.52
CA SER A 67 5.28 8.49 20.92
C SER A 67 4.71 7.65 22.07
N ARG A 68 3.39 7.58 22.28
CA ARG A 68 2.73 6.91 23.42
C ARG A 68 1.58 6.04 22.94
N CYS A 69 1.47 4.83 23.49
CA CYS A 69 0.48 3.84 23.10
C CYS A 69 -0.44 3.46 24.26
N ALA A 70 -1.64 2.97 23.95
CA ALA A 70 -2.55 2.36 24.90
C ALA A 70 -3.22 1.13 24.28
N ARG A 71 -3.45 0.09 25.09
CA ARG A 71 -4.28 -1.06 24.72
C ARG A 71 -5.68 -0.82 25.22
N VAL A 72 -6.63 -0.66 24.30
CA VAL A 72 -8.02 -0.33 24.63
C VAL A 72 -8.88 -1.60 24.58
N PRO A 73 -9.54 -1.98 25.70
CA PRO A 73 -10.44 -3.12 25.71
C PRO A 73 -11.77 -2.76 25.06
N VAL A 74 -12.00 -3.25 23.85
CA VAL A 74 -13.23 -3.04 23.08
C VAL A 74 -14.09 -4.31 23.07
N PRO A 75 -15.43 -4.21 22.88
CA PRO A 75 -16.26 -5.38 22.67
C PRO A 75 -15.79 -6.21 21.48
N LEU A 76 -15.71 -7.53 21.66
CA LEU A 76 -15.50 -8.47 20.56
C LEU A 76 -16.67 -8.32 19.56
N ASP A 77 -17.89 -8.37 20.07
CA ASP A 77 -19.12 -8.11 19.34
C ASP A 77 -19.77 -6.82 19.87
N HIS A 78 -19.82 -5.77 19.05
CA HIS A 78 -20.43 -4.50 19.43
C HIS A 78 -21.97 -4.55 19.57
N PHE A 79 -22.63 -5.62 19.09
CA PHE A 79 -24.03 -5.90 19.42
C PHE A 79 -24.20 -6.53 20.82
N GLN A 80 -23.10 -6.94 21.44
CA GLN A 80 -23.02 -7.46 22.81
C GLN A 80 -21.95 -6.68 23.60
N PRO A 81 -22.18 -5.39 23.89
CA PRO A 81 -21.15 -4.50 24.46
C PRO A 81 -20.63 -4.93 25.85
N ASP A 82 -21.44 -5.68 26.61
CA ASP A 82 -21.07 -6.24 27.92
C ASP A 82 -20.47 -7.66 27.82
N GLY A 83 -20.26 -8.17 26.61
CA GLY A 83 -19.74 -9.51 26.34
C GLY A 83 -18.22 -9.62 26.45
N ALA A 84 -17.66 -10.60 25.74
CA ALA A 84 -16.22 -10.77 25.62
C ALA A 84 -15.57 -9.53 25.00
N LYS A 85 -14.35 -9.22 25.43
CA LYS A 85 -13.57 -8.08 24.93
C LYS A 85 -12.29 -8.55 24.26
N ILE A 86 -11.79 -7.73 23.35
CA ILE A 86 -10.47 -7.83 22.73
C ILE A 86 -9.72 -6.52 22.95
N GLU A 87 -8.41 -6.54 22.76
CA GLU A 87 -7.58 -5.34 22.85
C GLU A 87 -7.26 -4.83 21.44
N VAL A 88 -7.40 -3.52 21.26
CA VAL A 88 -6.90 -2.79 20.10
C VAL A 88 -5.87 -1.77 20.55
N LEU A 89 -4.79 -1.62 19.79
CA LEU A 89 -3.73 -0.65 20.05
C LEU A 89 -4.12 0.71 19.46
N ILE A 90 -3.98 1.76 20.26
CA ILE A 90 -3.93 3.13 19.78
C ILE A 90 -2.56 3.71 20.09
N SER A 91 -2.04 4.52 19.17
CA SER A 91 -0.88 5.37 19.42
C SER A 91 -1.28 6.83 19.29
N ARG A 92 -0.59 7.70 20.03
CA ARG A 92 -0.84 9.14 20.07
C ARG A 92 0.49 9.88 19.96
N LEU A 93 0.52 10.87 19.07
CA LEU A 93 1.49 11.95 19.07
C LEU A 93 0.80 13.21 19.61
N PRO A 94 1.15 13.69 20.82
CA PRO A 94 0.50 14.85 21.41
C PRO A 94 0.78 16.12 20.62
N ALA A 95 -0.22 17.01 20.58
CA ALA A 95 -0.07 18.34 20.03
C ALA A 95 1.04 19.12 20.75
N ARG A 96 1.83 19.87 19.97
CA ARG A 96 2.91 20.73 20.49
C ARG A 96 2.38 21.94 21.27
N GLN A 97 1.13 22.34 21.02
CA GLN A 97 0.42 23.41 21.71
C GLN A 97 -0.77 22.80 22.48
N GLN A 98 -0.82 23.07 23.78
CA GLN A 98 -1.86 22.58 24.68
C GLN A 98 -2.74 23.75 25.20
N PRO A 99 -4.05 23.53 25.41
CA PRO A 99 -4.79 22.31 25.11
C PRO A 99 -4.95 22.10 23.60
N ALA A 100 -4.80 20.87 23.15
CA ALA A 100 -5.08 20.51 21.76
C ALA A 100 -6.56 20.78 21.43
N THR A 101 -6.82 21.39 20.27
CA THR A 101 -8.20 21.72 19.82
C THR A 101 -8.69 20.81 18.69
N ARG A 102 -7.79 20.04 18.08
CA ARG A 102 -8.09 19.13 16.98
C ARG A 102 -7.45 17.76 17.20
N GLN A 103 -8.06 16.73 16.63
CA GLN A 103 -7.52 15.37 16.56
C GLN A 103 -7.51 14.91 15.09
N LEU A 104 -6.45 14.24 14.66
CA LEU A 104 -6.39 13.53 13.38
C LEU A 104 -6.22 12.04 13.64
N TRP A 105 -7.08 11.20 13.05
CA TRP A 105 -7.02 9.75 13.16
C TRP A 105 -6.58 9.15 11.83
N LEU A 106 -5.45 8.45 11.84
CA LEU A 106 -4.87 7.79 10.69
C LEU A 106 -5.33 6.33 10.64
N LEU A 107 -5.97 5.96 9.53
CA LEU A 107 -6.54 4.64 9.30
C LEU A 107 -5.80 3.96 8.15
N ARG A 108 -5.08 2.87 8.45
CA ARG A 108 -4.21 2.20 7.48
C ARG A 108 -5.01 1.28 6.55
N GLY A 109 -4.49 1.17 5.32
CA GLY A 109 -4.98 0.29 4.26
C GLY A 109 -4.57 -1.18 4.39
N GLY A 110 -4.34 -1.82 3.22
CA GLY A 110 -4.12 -3.25 3.08
C GLY A 110 -5.33 -3.94 2.41
N PRO A 111 -6.36 -4.39 3.15
CA PRO A 111 -6.45 -4.52 4.61
C PRO A 111 -5.37 -5.43 5.20
N GLY A 112 -5.15 -5.34 6.51
CA GLY A 112 -4.22 -6.21 7.23
C GLY A 112 -2.86 -5.57 7.54
N GLU A 113 -2.59 -4.36 7.06
CA GLU A 113 -1.36 -3.61 7.34
C GLU A 113 -1.41 -2.90 8.68
N SER A 114 -0.28 -2.88 9.39
CA SER A 114 -0.14 -2.19 10.67
C SER A 114 -0.09 -0.68 10.50
N GLY A 115 -0.66 0.04 11.47
CA GLY A 115 -0.59 1.50 11.53
C GLY A 115 0.79 2.05 11.90
N GLU A 116 1.76 1.22 12.28
CA GLU A 116 3.11 1.66 12.67
C GLU A 116 3.82 2.45 11.56
N VAL A 117 3.51 2.15 10.30
CA VAL A 117 4.05 2.84 9.11
C VAL A 117 3.69 4.32 9.05
N PHE A 118 2.74 4.80 9.86
CA PHE A 118 2.37 6.20 9.91
C PHE A 118 3.22 7.06 10.84
N SER A 119 4.30 6.55 11.42
CA SER A 119 5.13 7.32 12.36
C SER A 119 5.60 8.67 11.79
N ASP A 120 6.22 8.63 10.61
CA ASP A 120 6.71 9.84 9.93
C ASP A 120 5.57 10.75 9.49
N VAL A 121 4.47 10.15 8.99
CA VAL A 121 3.27 10.88 8.53
C VAL A 121 2.64 11.66 9.69
N ALA A 122 2.51 11.02 10.86
CA ALA A 122 1.97 11.67 12.03
C ALA A 122 2.86 12.83 12.49
N GLN A 123 4.18 12.65 12.43
CA GLN A 123 5.14 13.70 12.74
C GLN A 123 5.02 14.88 11.79
N GLU A 124 4.78 14.64 10.49
CA GLU A 124 4.54 15.69 9.49
C GLU A 124 3.27 16.50 9.80
N PHE A 125 2.14 15.83 10.08
CA PHE A 125 0.89 16.50 10.45
C PHE A 125 1.02 17.32 11.74
N ALA A 126 1.62 16.75 12.78
CA ALA A 126 1.89 17.46 14.04
C ALA A 126 2.85 18.65 13.82
N ASN A 127 3.75 18.54 12.84
CA ASN A 127 4.66 19.61 12.43
C ASN A 127 3.96 20.77 11.71
N ALA A 128 2.88 20.50 10.98
CA ALA A 128 2.11 21.50 10.26
C ALA A 128 1.04 22.20 11.12
N ALA A 129 0.46 21.50 12.10
CA ALA A 129 -0.60 22.03 12.97
C ALA A 129 -0.24 21.86 14.45
N GLY A 130 0.10 22.96 15.14
CA GLY A 130 0.61 22.91 16.51
C GLY A 130 -0.40 22.40 17.55
N ASP A 131 -1.70 22.57 17.32
CA ASP A 131 -2.83 22.21 18.19
C ASP A 131 -3.51 20.87 17.81
N LEU A 132 -2.85 20.08 16.96
CA LEU A 132 -3.37 18.80 16.45
C LEU A 132 -2.76 17.63 17.23
N ASP A 133 -3.59 16.88 17.95
CA ASP A 133 -3.22 15.53 18.40
C ASP A 133 -3.34 14.58 17.19
N VAL A 134 -2.33 13.75 16.95
CA VAL A 134 -2.40 12.74 15.88
C VAL A 134 -2.47 11.36 16.51
N TYR A 135 -3.47 10.59 16.12
CA TYR A 135 -3.72 9.24 16.58
C TYR A 135 -3.60 8.25 15.43
N VAL A 136 -3.06 7.07 15.73
CA VAL A 136 -3.18 5.91 14.85
C VAL A 136 -3.99 4.86 15.60
N LEU A 137 -5.04 4.36 14.97
CA LEU A 137 -5.79 3.20 15.44
C LEU A 137 -5.36 2.00 14.60
N GLU A 138 -4.74 1.01 15.24
CA GLU A 138 -4.45 -0.24 14.57
C GLU A 138 -5.73 -1.08 14.48
N HIS A 139 -5.98 -1.65 13.30
CA HIS A 139 -7.20 -2.37 13.01
C HIS A 139 -7.28 -3.66 13.84
N ARG A 140 -8.45 -3.98 14.43
CA ARG A 140 -8.68 -5.28 15.09
C ARG A 140 -8.25 -6.44 14.17
N GLY A 141 -7.49 -7.39 14.69
CA GLY A 141 -6.96 -8.49 13.88
C GLY A 141 -5.60 -8.20 13.21
N VAL A 142 -4.98 -7.05 13.45
CA VAL A 142 -3.63 -6.69 12.94
C VAL A 142 -2.65 -6.52 14.09
N GLY A 143 -1.37 -6.85 13.86
CA GLY A 143 -0.24 -6.51 14.75
C GLY A 143 -0.49 -6.70 16.25
N GLU A 144 -0.52 -5.60 17.00
CA GLU A 144 -0.71 -5.57 18.45
C GLU A 144 -2.19 -5.55 18.88
N SER A 145 -3.11 -5.51 17.91
CA SER A 145 -4.56 -5.36 18.09
C SER A 145 -5.30 -6.68 17.97
N THR A 146 -4.93 -7.64 18.83
CA THR A 146 -5.52 -8.99 18.83
C THR A 146 -5.44 -9.62 17.44
N ARG A 147 -4.22 -9.79 16.92
CA ARG A 147 -3.95 -10.25 15.55
C ARG A 147 -4.72 -11.52 15.19
N LEU A 148 -5.36 -11.54 14.02
CA LEU A 148 -5.82 -12.78 13.41
C LEU A 148 -4.60 -13.49 12.86
N GLU A 149 -4.26 -14.61 13.48
CA GLU A 149 -3.02 -15.31 13.20
C GLU A 149 -3.14 -16.83 13.29
N CYS A 150 -2.21 -17.49 12.62
CA CYS A 150 -2.02 -18.94 12.67
C CYS A 150 -0.58 -19.21 13.13
N PRO A 151 -0.27 -19.13 14.44
CA PRO A 151 1.10 -19.08 14.94
C PRO A 151 1.99 -20.26 14.52
N VAL A 152 1.39 -21.43 14.28
CA VAL A 152 2.11 -22.62 13.81
C VAL A 152 2.38 -22.56 12.31
N GLN A 153 1.41 -22.10 11.52
CA GLN A 153 1.51 -22.06 10.05
C GLN A 153 2.24 -20.81 9.54
N GLU A 154 2.25 -19.73 10.33
CA GLU A 154 3.00 -18.50 10.08
C GLU A 154 4.35 -18.46 10.83
N ALA A 155 4.86 -19.61 11.27
CA ALA A 155 6.17 -19.71 11.90
C ALA A 155 7.26 -19.71 10.84
N LEU A 156 8.43 -19.10 11.09
CA LEU A 156 9.56 -19.14 10.16
C LEU A 156 9.95 -20.58 9.76
N GLU A 157 9.75 -21.54 10.66
CA GLU A 157 10.06 -22.96 10.46
C GLU A 157 8.92 -23.76 9.80
N SER A 158 7.81 -23.10 9.46
CA SER A 158 6.71 -23.72 8.70
C SER A 158 7.11 -23.92 7.23
N ASP A 159 6.34 -24.71 6.48
CA ASP A 159 6.64 -24.97 5.07
C ASP A 159 6.52 -23.67 4.24
N GLY A 160 5.62 -22.77 4.63
CA GLY A 160 5.42 -21.44 4.03
C GLY A 160 6.23 -20.31 4.67
N GLY A 161 6.94 -20.57 5.77
CA GLY A 161 7.53 -19.54 6.61
C GLY A 161 6.46 -18.59 7.17
N PHE A 162 6.65 -17.28 6.98
CA PHE A 162 5.65 -16.29 7.38
C PHE A 162 4.39 -16.26 6.50
N ALA A 163 4.38 -16.97 5.37
CA ALA A 163 3.20 -17.14 4.54
C ALA A 163 2.48 -18.45 4.85
N ILE A 164 1.19 -18.53 4.54
CA ILE A 164 0.39 -19.74 4.72
C ILE A 164 0.23 -20.43 3.36
N THR A 165 0.78 -21.65 3.24
CA THR A 165 0.62 -22.47 2.03
C THR A 165 -0.77 -23.12 1.93
N ASP A 166 -1.12 -23.63 0.74
CA ASP A 166 -2.33 -24.42 0.53
C ASP A 166 -2.40 -25.67 1.43
N ALA A 167 -1.26 -26.28 1.73
CA ALA A 167 -1.20 -27.46 2.60
C ALA A 167 -1.45 -27.10 4.07
N GLU A 168 -1.04 -25.90 4.48
CA GLU A 168 -1.18 -25.38 5.84
C GLU A 168 -2.55 -24.75 6.10
N LEU A 169 -3.21 -24.24 5.05
CA LEU A 169 -4.47 -23.51 5.16
C LEU A 169 -5.56 -24.25 5.95
N PRO A 170 -5.83 -25.56 5.76
CA PRO A 170 -6.86 -26.25 6.54
C PRO A 170 -6.59 -26.25 8.04
N ALA A 171 -5.32 -26.39 8.46
CA ALA A 171 -4.95 -26.36 9.87
C ALA A 171 -5.06 -24.94 10.44
N CYS A 172 -4.65 -23.93 9.68
CA CYS A 172 -4.82 -22.53 10.02
C CYS A 172 -6.30 -22.16 10.21
N LEU A 173 -7.17 -22.54 9.27
CA LEU A 173 -8.61 -22.30 9.36
C LEU A 173 -9.25 -23.00 10.57
N ALA A 174 -8.80 -24.21 10.90
CA ALA A 174 -9.26 -24.92 12.09
C ALA A 174 -8.88 -24.18 13.38
N ALA A 175 -7.64 -23.68 13.48
CA ALA A 175 -7.19 -22.89 14.62
C ALA A 175 -7.97 -21.57 14.76
N LEU A 176 -8.17 -20.85 13.65
CA LEU A 176 -8.96 -19.62 13.64
C LEU A 176 -10.42 -19.89 14.05
N HIS A 177 -11.02 -20.98 13.58
CA HIS A 177 -12.38 -21.38 13.94
C HIS A 177 -12.49 -21.75 15.43
N GLU A 178 -11.51 -22.48 15.97
CA GLU A 178 -11.47 -22.86 17.38
C GLU A 178 -11.38 -21.62 18.28
N GLN A 179 -10.56 -20.64 17.89
CA GLN A 179 -10.33 -19.43 18.67
C GLN A 179 -11.47 -18.41 18.56
N TRP A 180 -11.99 -18.17 17.35
CA TRP A 180 -12.88 -17.04 17.07
C TRP A 180 -14.30 -17.46 16.66
N GLY A 181 -14.55 -18.75 16.53
CA GLY A 181 -15.82 -19.30 16.08
C GLY A 181 -16.01 -19.25 14.56
N PRO A 182 -17.18 -19.71 14.07
CA PRO A 182 -17.46 -19.79 12.64
C PRO A 182 -17.43 -18.41 11.97
N GLY A 183 -16.66 -18.33 10.88
CA GLY A 183 -16.62 -17.15 10.02
C GLY A 183 -15.99 -15.91 10.65
N MET A 184 -15.37 -16.01 11.83
CA MET A 184 -14.65 -14.91 12.48
C MET A 184 -15.45 -13.59 12.49
N VAL A 185 -16.78 -13.69 12.64
CA VAL A 185 -17.75 -12.59 12.47
C VAL A 185 -17.39 -11.30 13.22
N PRO A 186 -16.70 -11.33 14.39
CA PRO A 186 -16.22 -10.10 15.03
C PRO A 186 -15.22 -9.25 14.22
N PHE A 187 -14.53 -9.80 13.22
CA PHE A 187 -13.44 -9.14 12.50
C PHE A 187 -13.89 -8.58 11.15
N THR A 188 -14.77 -7.58 11.18
CA THR A 188 -15.29 -6.88 9.99
C THR A 188 -14.84 -5.42 9.94
N THR A 189 -15.02 -4.79 8.78
CA THR A 189 -14.83 -3.34 8.64
C THR A 189 -15.81 -2.57 9.55
N THR A 190 -17.04 -3.04 9.72
CA THR A 190 -18.02 -2.43 10.64
C THR A 190 -17.54 -2.46 12.08
N SER A 191 -17.03 -3.60 12.53
CA SER A 191 -16.55 -3.73 13.90
C SER A 191 -15.34 -2.84 14.18
N ALA A 192 -14.43 -2.69 13.20
CA ALA A 192 -13.32 -1.76 13.30
C ALA A 192 -13.77 -0.29 13.29
N ALA A 193 -14.79 0.07 12.50
CA ALA A 193 -15.39 1.40 12.54
C ALA A 193 -16.06 1.68 13.90
N GLN A 194 -16.67 0.67 14.51
CA GLN A 194 -17.23 0.78 15.85
C GLN A 194 -16.14 0.90 16.92
N ASP A 195 -14.96 0.29 16.75
CA ASP A 195 -13.80 0.52 17.62
C ASP A 195 -13.36 1.97 17.58
N LEU A 196 -13.24 2.55 16.39
CA LEU A 196 -12.92 3.97 16.23
C LEU A 196 -13.95 4.83 16.98
N ASN A 197 -15.25 4.54 16.84
CA ASN A 197 -16.29 5.28 17.54
C ASN A 197 -16.18 5.12 19.07
N TYR A 198 -15.93 3.90 19.54
CA TYR A 198 -15.78 3.58 20.96
C TYR A 198 -14.61 4.35 21.58
N VAL A 199 -13.44 4.31 20.94
CA VAL A 199 -12.23 4.99 21.38
C VAL A 199 -12.42 6.51 21.35
N LEU A 200 -12.96 7.06 20.26
CA LEU A 200 -13.24 8.50 20.15
C LEU A 200 -14.13 8.99 21.29
N ARG A 201 -15.20 8.25 21.61
CA ARG A 201 -16.11 8.58 22.73
C ARG A 201 -15.40 8.57 24.06
N ALA A 202 -14.53 7.59 24.29
CA ALA A 202 -13.74 7.52 25.52
C ALA A 202 -12.81 8.74 25.65
N ILE A 203 -12.06 9.06 24.59
CA ILE A 203 -11.09 10.16 24.57
C ILE A 203 -11.77 11.53 24.72
N GLN A 204 -12.90 11.76 24.02
CA GLN A 204 -13.65 13.00 24.14
C GLN A 204 -14.44 13.11 25.45
N GLY A 205 -14.65 11.99 26.17
CA GLY A 205 -15.30 11.97 27.48
C GLY A 205 -16.75 12.49 27.47
N ALA A 206 -17.15 13.16 28.55
CA ALA A 206 -18.50 13.69 28.71
C ALA A 206 -18.89 14.73 27.65
N ASP A 207 -17.90 15.35 27.00
CA ASP A 207 -18.08 16.37 25.97
C ASP A 207 -18.19 15.79 24.55
N ALA A 208 -18.14 14.47 24.37
CA ALA A 208 -18.21 13.80 23.06
C ALA A 208 -19.48 14.11 22.24
N THR A 209 -20.52 14.66 22.88
CA THR A 209 -21.76 15.10 22.22
C THR A 209 -21.93 16.63 22.20
N SER A 210 -20.98 17.38 22.77
CA SER A 210 -21.01 18.84 22.90
C SER A 210 -20.19 19.50 21.77
N PRO A 211 -20.80 20.31 20.89
CA PRO A 211 -20.10 21.04 19.83
C PRO A 211 -19.15 22.14 20.34
N GLN A 212 -19.21 22.48 21.63
CA GLN A 212 -18.44 23.59 22.22
C GLN A 212 -17.31 23.14 23.16
N GLY A 213 -17.16 21.82 23.42
CA GLY A 213 -16.19 21.28 24.38
C GLY A 213 -15.31 20.13 23.88
N SER A 214 -15.64 19.49 22.76
CA SER A 214 -14.85 18.40 22.17
C SER A 214 -13.85 18.90 21.13
N GLN A 215 -12.69 18.25 21.05
CA GLN A 215 -11.73 18.48 19.96
C GLN A 215 -12.38 18.15 18.61
N ALA A 216 -12.14 18.97 17.59
CA ALA A 216 -12.61 18.67 16.24
C ALA A 216 -11.87 17.44 15.68
N VAL A 217 -12.62 16.43 15.23
CA VAL A 217 -12.08 15.15 14.76
C VAL A 217 -11.92 15.15 13.25
N TYR A 218 -10.73 14.82 12.77
CA TYR A 218 -10.43 14.59 11.37
C TYR A 218 -10.06 13.12 11.18
N LEU A 219 -10.52 12.52 10.08
CA LEU A 219 -10.14 11.17 9.69
C LEU A 219 -9.28 11.24 8.43
N TYR A 220 -8.20 10.48 8.39
CA TYR A 220 -7.45 10.18 7.18
C TYR A 220 -7.51 8.68 6.94
N GLY A 221 -7.90 8.28 5.74
CA GLY A 221 -7.90 6.88 5.32
C GLY A 221 -7.11 6.70 4.03
N GLU A 222 -6.19 5.75 4.04
CA GLU A 222 -5.39 5.35 2.88
C GLU A 222 -5.91 4.02 2.31
N ALA A 223 -6.24 3.96 1.02
CA ALA A 223 -6.65 2.71 0.36
C ALA A 223 -7.85 2.05 1.05
N TYR A 224 -7.69 0.84 1.60
CA TYR A 224 -8.70 0.22 2.46
C TYR A 224 -9.06 1.08 3.69
N GLY A 225 -8.14 1.88 4.22
CA GLY A 225 -8.41 2.86 5.26
C GLY A 225 -9.42 3.93 4.82
N ALA A 226 -9.44 4.30 3.53
CA ALA A 226 -10.47 5.19 2.98
C ALA A 226 -11.85 4.49 2.97
N TRP A 227 -11.90 3.20 2.62
CA TRP A 227 -13.11 2.38 2.74
C TRP A 227 -13.59 2.28 4.19
N TRP A 228 -12.66 2.10 5.14
CA TRP A 228 -12.94 2.08 6.57
C TRP A 228 -13.47 3.44 7.07
N ALA A 229 -12.89 4.56 6.63
CA ALA A 229 -13.39 5.90 6.94
C ALA A 229 -14.82 6.12 6.39
N LEU A 230 -15.11 5.64 5.18
CA LEU A 230 -16.47 5.68 4.63
C LEU A 230 -17.43 4.81 5.44
N ARG A 231 -16.99 3.62 5.90
CA ARG A 231 -17.79 2.77 6.80
C ARG A 231 -18.09 3.45 8.12
N TYR A 232 -17.14 4.20 8.69
CA TYR A 232 -17.38 4.99 9.88
C TYR A 232 -18.51 6.01 9.70
N LEU A 233 -18.54 6.71 8.56
CA LEU A 233 -19.61 7.66 8.24
C LEU A 233 -20.99 7.02 8.03
N GLN A 234 -21.06 5.69 7.89
CA GLN A 234 -22.32 4.94 7.77
C GLN A 234 -22.89 4.53 9.15
N LEU A 235 -22.11 4.62 10.22
CA LEU A 235 -22.58 4.26 11.56
C LEU A 235 -23.59 5.28 12.07
N ALA A 236 -24.76 4.80 12.53
CA ALA A 236 -25.85 5.66 12.97
C ALA A 236 -25.51 6.48 14.23
N ASP A 237 -24.57 5.99 15.05
CA ASP A 237 -24.13 6.59 16.30
C ASP A 237 -22.67 7.09 16.22
N ALA A 238 -22.10 7.26 15.03
CA ALA A 238 -20.76 7.83 14.90
C ALA A 238 -20.70 9.28 15.42
N ILE A 239 -19.60 9.63 16.10
CA ILE A 239 -19.25 11.03 16.31
C ILE A 239 -19.01 11.66 14.94
N ARG A 240 -19.69 12.77 14.64
CA ARG A 240 -19.55 13.45 13.35
C ARG A 240 -18.15 14.07 13.22
N PRO A 241 -17.33 13.66 12.23
CA PRO A 241 -16.03 14.30 12.00
C PRO A 241 -16.20 15.74 11.47
N ALA A 242 -15.22 16.59 11.77
CA ALA A 242 -15.07 17.92 11.18
C ALA A 242 -14.59 17.87 9.73
N GLY A 243 -13.89 16.79 9.34
CA GLY A 243 -13.52 16.52 7.95
C GLY A 243 -12.96 15.11 7.78
N VAL A 244 -13.07 14.58 6.56
CA VAL A 244 -12.52 13.27 6.19
C VAL A 244 -11.66 13.40 4.95
N MET A 245 -10.44 12.87 5.00
CA MET A 245 -9.51 12.82 3.89
C MET A 245 -9.41 11.37 3.40
N LEU A 246 -9.72 11.15 2.13
CA LEU A 246 -9.72 9.84 1.47
C LEU A 246 -8.57 9.84 0.46
N ASP A 247 -7.51 9.10 0.74
CA ASP A 247 -6.35 8.98 -0.13
C ASP A 247 -6.35 7.62 -0.83
N SER A 248 -6.24 7.62 -2.17
CA SER A 248 -6.27 6.40 -2.98
C SER A 248 -7.52 5.55 -2.72
N LEU A 249 -8.69 6.14 -2.95
CA LEU A 249 -9.99 5.56 -2.59
C LEU A 249 -10.32 4.27 -3.36
N ILE A 250 -10.66 3.20 -2.62
CA ILE A 250 -11.44 2.07 -3.16
C ILE A 250 -12.92 2.50 -3.22
N ALA A 251 -13.44 2.78 -4.41
CA ALA A 251 -14.78 3.33 -4.58
C ALA A 251 -15.89 2.29 -4.29
N PRO A 252 -16.76 2.48 -3.25
CA PRO A 252 -17.81 1.52 -2.91
C PRO A 252 -18.74 1.18 -4.08
N GLY A 253 -18.83 -0.12 -4.38
CA GLY A 253 -19.70 -0.64 -5.43
C GLY A 253 -19.21 -0.37 -6.86
N GLN A 254 -18.11 0.36 -7.03
CA GLN A 254 -17.52 0.70 -8.34
C GLN A 254 -16.18 -0.01 -8.57
N GLN A 255 -15.49 -0.41 -7.50
CA GLN A 255 -14.24 -1.14 -7.55
C GLN A 255 -14.28 -2.34 -6.60
N TRP A 256 -13.80 -3.47 -7.08
CA TRP A 256 -13.66 -4.70 -6.30
C TRP A 256 -12.23 -5.24 -6.40
N LEU A 257 -11.82 -6.04 -5.41
CA LEU A 257 -10.51 -6.70 -5.46
C LEU A 257 -10.45 -7.84 -6.49
N SER A 258 -11.61 -8.32 -6.98
CA SER A 258 -11.65 -9.23 -8.13
C SER A 258 -11.22 -8.57 -9.44
N ASP A 259 -11.34 -7.24 -9.54
CA ASP A 259 -10.88 -6.45 -10.68
C ASP A 259 -9.41 -6.01 -10.55
N PHE A 260 -8.74 -6.29 -9.42
CA PHE A 260 -7.40 -5.76 -9.11
C PHE A 260 -6.42 -5.93 -10.26
N ASP A 261 -6.42 -7.12 -10.86
CA ASP A 261 -5.41 -7.46 -11.85
C ASP A 261 -5.57 -6.74 -13.19
N THR A 262 -6.78 -6.28 -13.53
CA THR A 262 -7.06 -5.63 -14.84
C THR A 262 -6.89 -4.11 -14.78
N GLN A 263 -6.63 -3.55 -13.60
CA GLN A 263 -6.48 -2.11 -13.37
C GLN A 263 -5.14 -1.55 -13.85
N PHE A 264 -4.15 -2.42 -14.11
CA PHE A 264 -2.78 -2.02 -14.44
C PHE A 264 -2.58 -1.57 -15.88
N ASP A 265 -3.24 -2.21 -16.85
CA ASP A 265 -3.12 -1.86 -18.27
C ASP A 265 -3.58 -0.43 -18.58
N PRO A 266 -4.73 0.06 -18.07
CA PRO A 266 -5.13 1.45 -18.25
C PRO A 266 -4.11 2.46 -17.72
N VAL A 267 -3.44 2.16 -16.60
CA VAL A 267 -2.41 3.04 -16.02
C VAL A 267 -1.11 2.96 -16.80
N LEU A 268 -0.71 1.78 -17.26
CA LEU A 268 0.42 1.64 -18.17
C LEU A 268 0.17 2.37 -19.49
N ALA A 269 -1.06 2.31 -20.01
CA ALA A 269 -1.45 3.06 -21.19
C ALA A 269 -1.32 4.57 -20.94
N GLU A 270 -1.87 5.09 -19.83
CA GLU A 270 -1.74 6.51 -19.46
C GLU A 270 -0.28 6.97 -19.34
N LEU A 271 0.57 6.15 -18.72
CA LEU A 271 2.01 6.39 -18.65
C LEU A 271 2.65 6.55 -20.05
N MET A 272 2.22 5.73 -21.01
CA MET A 272 2.78 5.72 -22.37
C MET A 272 2.15 6.80 -23.28
N THR A 273 0.84 7.02 -23.21
CA THR A 273 0.10 7.91 -24.10
C THR A 273 0.15 9.37 -23.67
N THR A 274 0.24 9.63 -22.35
CA THR A 274 0.26 10.98 -21.80
C THR A 274 1.66 11.37 -21.35
N HIS A 275 2.25 10.61 -20.43
CA HIS A 275 3.50 11.04 -19.78
C HIS A 275 4.73 10.83 -20.68
N CYS A 276 4.86 9.67 -21.32
CA CYS A 276 5.95 9.43 -22.27
C CYS A 276 5.84 10.33 -23.51
N ALA A 277 4.64 10.58 -24.00
CA ALA A 277 4.42 11.47 -25.14
C ALA A 277 4.77 12.94 -24.83
N ALA A 278 4.61 13.37 -23.58
CA ALA A 278 4.99 14.71 -23.12
C ALA A 278 6.49 14.85 -22.79
N ASP A 279 7.20 13.74 -22.52
CA ASP A 279 8.62 13.73 -22.23
C ASP A 279 9.46 13.69 -23.52
N GLU A 280 10.47 14.58 -23.63
CA GLU A 280 11.29 14.73 -24.84
C GLU A 280 12.07 13.45 -25.18
N VAL A 281 12.66 12.79 -24.18
CA VAL A 281 13.50 11.61 -24.39
C VAL A 281 12.65 10.40 -24.71
N CYS A 282 11.60 10.15 -23.92
CA CYS A 282 10.69 9.03 -24.12
C CYS A 282 9.98 9.14 -25.48
N HIS A 283 9.45 10.31 -25.82
CA HIS A 283 8.81 10.57 -27.12
C HIS A 283 9.80 10.38 -28.28
N ALA A 284 11.05 10.83 -28.16
CA ALA A 284 12.04 10.65 -29.22
C ALA A 284 12.38 9.15 -29.47
N LYS A 285 12.29 8.30 -28.43
CA LYS A 285 12.60 6.87 -28.52
C LYS A 285 11.41 6.04 -28.99
N LEU A 286 10.24 6.25 -28.39
CA LEU A 286 9.04 5.45 -28.62
C LEU A 286 8.09 6.08 -29.64
N GLY A 287 8.22 7.37 -29.95
CA GLY A 287 7.34 8.06 -30.89
C GLY A 287 5.96 8.38 -30.29
N PRO A 288 5.02 8.84 -31.14
CA PRO A 288 3.72 9.36 -30.67
C PRO A 288 2.73 8.27 -30.20
N ASP A 289 2.97 7.00 -30.53
CA ASP A 289 2.08 5.88 -30.16
C ASP A 289 2.86 4.82 -29.38
N ALA A 290 3.43 5.25 -28.24
CA ALA A 290 4.24 4.40 -27.38
C ALA A 290 3.46 3.18 -26.88
N TRP A 291 2.17 3.33 -26.60
CA TRP A 291 1.33 2.23 -26.12
C TRP A 291 1.13 1.13 -27.19
N ALA A 292 0.87 1.50 -28.44
CA ALA A 292 0.78 0.50 -29.52
C ALA A 292 2.12 -0.22 -29.73
N ARG A 293 3.26 0.45 -29.51
CA ARG A 293 4.58 -0.20 -29.57
C ARG A 293 4.78 -1.20 -28.44
N VAL A 294 4.39 -0.84 -27.21
CA VAL A 294 4.40 -1.78 -26.07
C VAL A 294 3.56 -3.02 -26.39
N GLN A 295 2.35 -2.84 -26.92
CA GLN A 295 1.48 -3.95 -27.36
C GLN A 295 2.15 -4.82 -28.42
N ALA A 296 2.79 -4.20 -29.42
CA ALA A 296 3.49 -4.92 -30.48
C ALA A 296 4.70 -5.72 -29.96
N VAL A 297 5.45 -5.19 -28.99
CA VAL A 297 6.58 -5.89 -28.35
C VAL A 297 6.11 -7.15 -27.63
N VAL A 298 5.06 -7.05 -26.81
CA VAL A 298 4.51 -8.20 -26.08
C VAL A 298 3.97 -9.27 -27.05
N ALA A 299 3.31 -8.85 -28.12
CA ALA A 299 2.85 -9.76 -29.17
C ALA A 299 4.03 -10.47 -29.86
N ALA A 300 5.07 -9.72 -30.25
CA ALA A 300 6.26 -10.28 -30.89
C ALA A 300 7.02 -11.26 -29.97
N MET A 301 7.11 -10.97 -28.67
CA MET A 301 7.72 -11.90 -27.70
C MET A 301 6.97 -13.23 -27.62
N SER A 302 5.64 -13.19 -27.75
CA SER A 302 4.81 -14.41 -27.80
C SER A 302 5.07 -15.25 -29.06
N GLU A 303 5.67 -14.65 -30.10
CA GLU A 303 6.09 -15.29 -31.34
C GLU A 303 7.59 -15.68 -31.36
N GLY A 304 8.29 -15.50 -30.23
CA GLY A 304 9.70 -15.88 -30.06
C GLY A 304 10.71 -14.74 -30.22
N HIS A 305 10.26 -13.48 -30.34
CA HIS A 305 11.17 -12.34 -30.29
C HIS A 305 11.88 -12.27 -28.93
N CYS A 306 13.19 -11.99 -28.94
CA CYS A 306 14.03 -11.88 -27.74
C CYS A 306 14.14 -13.15 -26.89
N ALA A 307 14.04 -14.33 -27.52
CA ALA A 307 14.16 -15.63 -26.85
C ALA A 307 15.51 -15.84 -26.13
N GLU A 308 16.55 -15.11 -26.52
CA GLU A 308 17.89 -15.17 -25.91
C GLU A 308 17.86 -14.78 -24.42
N LEU A 309 16.99 -13.83 -24.05
CA LEU A 309 16.78 -13.37 -22.67
C LEU A 309 16.11 -14.46 -21.80
N GLY A 310 15.31 -15.34 -22.42
CA GLY A 310 14.54 -16.38 -21.73
C GLY A 310 13.40 -15.85 -20.85
N LEU A 311 13.00 -14.59 -21.03
CA LEU A 311 11.89 -13.97 -20.29
C LEU A 311 10.55 -14.43 -20.88
N ASP A 312 9.76 -15.12 -20.08
CA ASP A 312 8.39 -15.51 -20.43
C ASP A 312 7.45 -14.28 -20.44
N PRO A 313 6.54 -14.14 -21.42
CA PRO A 313 5.59 -13.03 -21.44
C PRO A 313 4.70 -12.93 -20.19
N GLY A 314 4.36 -14.04 -19.54
CA GLY A 314 3.60 -14.04 -18.27
C GLY A 314 4.42 -13.49 -17.10
N LEU A 315 5.74 -13.68 -17.13
CA LEU A 315 6.64 -13.08 -16.16
C LEU A 315 6.85 -11.58 -16.42
N LEU A 316 6.95 -11.18 -17.70
CA LEU A 316 6.98 -9.76 -18.07
C LEU A 316 5.73 -9.03 -17.57
N ARG A 317 4.54 -9.65 -17.65
CA ARG A 317 3.29 -9.07 -17.10
C ARG A 317 3.36 -8.77 -15.61
N GLN A 318 3.87 -9.72 -14.83
CA GLN A 318 4.02 -9.56 -13.39
C GLN A 318 5.05 -8.48 -13.06
N VAL A 319 6.19 -8.46 -13.74
CA VAL A 319 7.20 -7.41 -13.50
C VAL A 319 6.69 -6.04 -13.92
N ALA A 320 5.95 -5.94 -15.03
CA ALA A 320 5.35 -4.67 -15.46
C ALA A 320 4.37 -4.13 -14.41
N ALA A 321 3.48 -4.99 -13.88
CA ALA A 321 2.59 -4.63 -12.79
C ALA A 321 3.38 -4.26 -11.53
N LEU A 322 4.41 -5.03 -11.17
CA LEU A 322 5.25 -4.77 -10.00
C LEU A 322 5.88 -3.38 -10.05
N LEU A 323 6.46 -2.96 -11.19
CA LEU A 323 7.04 -1.62 -11.34
C LEU A 323 6.01 -0.48 -11.23
N LEU A 324 4.72 -0.77 -11.40
CA LEU A 324 3.62 0.18 -11.16
C LEU A 324 3.16 0.21 -9.68
N ILE A 325 3.33 -0.89 -8.95
CA ILE A 325 2.98 -0.98 -7.52
C ILE A 325 4.05 -0.33 -6.64
N ILE A 326 5.33 -0.47 -7.01
CA ILE A 326 6.44 0.00 -6.16
C ILE A 326 6.41 1.51 -6.00
N PRO A 327 6.32 2.03 -4.75
CA PRO A 327 6.31 3.47 -4.49
C PRO A 327 7.72 4.07 -4.57
N VAL A 328 8.46 3.70 -5.61
CA VAL A 328 9.74 4.28 -6.01
C VAL A 328 9.51 5.01 -7.32
N ASP A 329 9.57 6.33 -7.29
CA ASP A 329 9.13 7.19 -8.39
C ASP A 329 9.77 6.88 -9.75
N VAL A 330 11.04 6.46 -9.76
CA VAL A 330 11.78 6.18 -10.99
C VAL A 330 11.41 4.84 -11.63
N LEU A 331 10.93 3.86 -10.86
CA LEU A 331 10.68 2.50 -11.38
C LEU A 331 9.56 2.45 -12.40
N ARG A 332 8.51 3.27 -12.23
CA ARG A 332 7.46 3.43 -13.23
C ARG A 332 8.03 3.95 -14.55
N GLY A 333 8.95 4.92 -14.48
CA GLY A 333 9.64 5.46 -15.65
C GLY A 333 10.48 4.43 -16.40
N HIS A 334 10.94 3.36 -15.74
CA HIS A 334 11.73 2.30 -16.36
C HIS A 334 10.96 1.44 -17.35
N LEU A 335 9.63 1.41 -17.29
CA LEU A 335 8.81 0.60 -18.20
C LEU A 335 9.09 0.97 -19.67
N ALA A 336 9.21 2.26 -19.98
CA ALA A 336 9.47 2.73 -21.33
C ALA A 336 10.84 2.26 -21.90
N PRO A 337 11.99 2.48 -21.24
CA PRO A 337 13.27 1.94 -21.71
C PRO A 337 13.31 0.41 -21.72
N LEU A 338 12.63 -0.28 -20.81
CA LEU A 338 12.54 -1.75 -20.84
C LEU A 338 11.85 -2.25 -22.11
N PHE A 339 10.68 -1.71 -22.46
CA PHE A 339 9.98 -2.07 -23.69
C PHE A 339 10.76 -1.66 -24.94
N TYR A 340 11.43 -0.51 -24.93
CA TYR A 340 12.31 -0.08 -26.03
C TYR A 340 13.46 -1.06 -26.28
N ARG A 341 14.12 -1.52 -25.22
CA ARG A 341 15.20 -2.51 -25.32
C ARG A 341 14.69 -3.89 -25.75
N LEU A 342 13.51 -4.28 -25.25
CA LEU A 342 12.84 -5.51 -25.67
C LEU A 342 12.47 -5.47 -27.16
N GLU A 343 12.09 -4.32 -27.72
CA GLU A 343 11.80 -4.15 -29.17
C GLU A 343 13.06 -4.33 -30.04
N ARG A 344 14.20 -3.80 -29.59
CA ARG A 344 15.46 -3.87 -30.35
C ARG A 344 16.14 -5.24 -30.24
N CYS A 345 16.13 -5.79 -29.02
CA CYS A 345 16.72 -7.07 -28.62
C CYS A 345 18.02 -7.47 -29.35
N ASN A 346 18.99 -6.55 -29.45
CA ASN A 346 20.35 -6.91 -29.85
C ASN A 346 21.15 -7.44 -28.65
N GLU A 347 22.34 -8.00 -28.89
CA GLU A 347 23.18 -8.59 -27.83
C GLU A 347 23.42 -7.66 -26.63
N GLY A 348 23.58 -6.35 -26.87
CA GLY A 348 23.76 -5.36 -25.81
C GLY A 348 22.48 -5.14 -24.99
N ASP A 349 21.32 -5.09 -25.65
CA ASP A 349 20.03 -4.96 -24.97
C ASP A 349 19.73 -6.19 -24.12
N VAL A 350 20.01 -7.40 -24.63
CA VAL A 350 19.84 -8.65 -23.87
C VAL A 350 20.74 -8.65 -22.63
N ALA A 351 21.97 -8.14 -22.72
CA ALA A 351 22.87 -8.02 -21.58
C ALA A 351 22.36 -7.06 -20.50
N VAL A 352 21.88 -5.86 -20.90
CA VAL A 352 21.34 -4.85 -19.99
C VAL A 352 20.03 -5.33 -19.34
N LEU A 353 19.14 -5.93 -20.11
CA LEU A 353 17.90 -6.51 -19.60
C LEU A 353 18.20 -7.63 -18.59
N ALA A 354 19.13 -8.53 -18.90
CA ALA A 354 19.54 -9.57 -17.96
C ALA A 354 20.08 -8.97 -16.65
N GLN A 355 20.93 -7.95 -16.72
CA GLN A 355 21.41 -7.22 -15.54
C GLN A 355 20.26 -6.62 -14.73
N TYR A 356 19.32 -5.93 -15.39
CA TYR A 356 18.16 -5.31 -14.74
C TYR A 356 17.35 -6.33 -13.95
N PHE A 357 16.95 -7.43 -14.60
CA PHE A 357 16.11 -8.42 -13.97
C PHE A 357 16.85 -9.25 -12.91
N THR A 358 18.14 -9.54 -13.08
CA THR A 358 18.96 -10.18 -12.04
C THR A 358 19.09 -9.28 -10.82
N THR A 359 19.36 -7.99 -11.02
CA THR A 359 19.51 -7.03 -9.92
C THR A 359 18.19 -6.83 -9.18
N LEU A 360 17.10 -6.64 -9.94
CA LEU A 360 15.76 -6.55 -9.37
C LEU A 360 15.41 -7.80 -8.57
N LEU A 361 15.68 -9.00 -9.12
CA LEU A 361 15.48 -10.27 -8.43
C LEU A 361 16.28 -10.36 -7.14
N ASP A 362 17.57 -10.02 -7.16
CA ASP A 362 18.41 -10.11 -5.97
C ASP A 362 17.89 -9.21 -4.85
N VAL A 363 17.36 -8.03 -5.19
CA VAL A 363 16.73 -7.14 -4.22
C VAL A 363 15.41 -7.74 -3.70
N LEU A 364 14.50 -8.15 -4.59
CA LEU A 364 13.21 -8.75 -4.20
C LEU A 364 13.36 -10.05 -3.42
N SER A 365 14.47 -10.77 -3.60
CA SER A 365 14.70 -12.05 -2.95
C SER A 365 15.13 -11.93 -1.49
N GLN A 366 15.52 -10.73 -1.05
CA GLN A 366 15.83 -10.43 0.35
C GLN A 366 14.52 -10.44 1.12
N GLY A 367 14.18 -11.61 1.68
CA GLY A 367 12.98 -11.80 2.47
C GLY A 367 13.06 -11.07 3.81
N PRO A 368 11.92 -10.85 4.48
CA PRO A 368 11.91 -10.28 5.82
C PRO A 368 12.72 -11.18 6.77
N THR A 369 13.57 -10.57 7.59
CA THR A 369 14.32 -11.27 8.64
C THR A 369 13.52 -11.41 9.94
N GLU A 370 12.38 -10.72 10.03
CA GLU A 370 11.54 -10.64 11.23
C GLU A 370 10.07 -10.88 10.90
N ARG A 371 9.29 -11.22 11.94
CA ARG A 371 7.87 -11.50 11.83
C ARG A 371 7.12 -10.21 11.52
N SER A 372 6.32 -10.23 10.46
CA SER A 372 5.51 -9.09 10.04
C SER A 372 4.36 -8.80 11.01
N SER A 373 4.10 -7.51 11.25
CA SER A 373 2.89 -6.99 11.89
C SER A 373 1.63 -7.14 11.02
N PHE A 374 1.80 -7.43 9.73
CA PHE A 374 0.74 -7.68 8.77
C PHE A 374 -0.08 -8.93 9.11
N SER A 375 -1.40 -8.90 8.93
CA SER A 375 -2.27 -10.08 9.08
C SER A 375 -2.79 -10.58 7.72
N LEU A 376 -2.14 -11.64 7.20
CA LEU A 376 -2.62 -12.38 6.03
C LEU A 376 -4.02 -12.96 6.25
N PRO A 377 -4.35 -13.56 7.42
CA PRO A 377 -5.71 -14.01 7.68
C PRO A 377 -6.74 -12.89 7.63
N LEU A 378 -6.49 -11.72 8.24
CA LEU A 378 -7.43 -10.61 8.20
C LEU A 378 -7.58 -10.06 6.77
N GLN A 379 -6.49 -9.93 6.02
CA GLN A 379 -6.56 -9.46 4.64
C GLN A 379 -7.50 -10.35 3.81
N ARG A 380 -7.28 -11.66 3.84
CA ARG A 380 -8.13 -12.63 3.13
C ARG A 380 -9.57 -12.55 3.61
N HIS A 381 -9.74 -12.42 4.93
CA HIS A 381 -11.05 -12.37 5.55
C HIS A 381 -11.89 -11.20 5.05
N LEU A 382 -11.36 -9.97 5.11
CA LEU A 382 -12.06 -8.77 4.67
C LEU A 382 -12.20 -8.71 3.15
N THR A 383 -11.17 -9.13 2.42
CA THR A 383 -11.18 -9.18 0.96
C THR A 383 -12.33 -10.03 0.44
N LEU A 384 -12.40 -11.30 0.87
CA LEU A 384 -13.35 -12.26 0.34
C LEU A 384 -14.78 -12.03 0.85
N SER A 385 -14.95 -11.36 2.00
CA SER A 385 -16.26 -11.08 2.59
C SER A 385 -16.89 -9.74 2.18
N GLU A 386 -16.09 -8.68 2.00
CA GLU A 386 -16.61 -7.32 1.75
C GLU A 386 -16.12 -6.67 0.46
N LEU A 387 -14.89 -6.94 0.03
CA LEU A 387 -14.26 -6.29 -1.13
C LEU A 387 -14.31 -7.13 -2.41
N TRP A 388 -14.88 -8.33 -2.36
CA TRP A 388 -15.09 -9.20 -3.51
C TRP A 388 -16.47 -8.98 -4.12
N GLU A 389 -16.53 -8.91 -5.44
CA GLU A 389 -17.80 -8.71 -6.13
C GLU A 389 -18.76 -9.90 -5.97
N GLN A 390 -20.06 -9.64 -6.12
CA GLN A 390 -21.07 -10.70 -6.17
C GLN A 390 -22.04 -10.49 -7.35
N PRO A 391 -22.29 -11.54 -8.16
CA PRO A 391 -21.72 -12.89 -8.08
C PRO A 391 -20.21 -12.91 -8.35
N PRO A 392 -19.43 -13.78 -7.69
CA PRO A 392 -17.98 -13.82 -7.85
C PRO A 392 -17.59 -14.31 -9.25
N PRO A 393 -16.52 -13.78 -9.85
CA PRO A 393 -15.96 -14.34 -11.07
C PRO A 393 -15.30 -15.68 -10.77
N SER A 394 -15.23 -16.56 -11.78
CA SER A 394 -14.48 -17.80 -11.62
C SER A 394 -12.98 -17.52 -11.70
N VAL A 395 -12.16 -18.34 -11.03
CA VAL A 395 -10.69 -18.28 -11.17
C VAL A 395 -10.26 -18.43 -12.64
N THR A 396 -11.02 -19.16 -13.46
CA THR A 396 -10.73 -19.29 -14.90
C THR A 396 -10.90 -17.96 -15.62
N ASP A 397 -11.94 -17.20 -15.29
CA ASP A 397 -12.18 -15.88 -15.89
C ASP A 397 -11.11 -14.87 -15.45
N LEU A 398 -10.74 -14.89 -14.16
CA LEU A 398 -9.64 -14.05 -13.64
C LEU A 398 -8.31 -14.33 -14.35
N VAL A 399 -7.95 -15.60 -14.52
CA VAL A 399 -6.75 -16.00 -15.27
C VAL A 399 -6.83 -15.54 -16.72
N ALA A 400 -7.98 -15.73 -17.38
CA ALA A 400 -8.16 -15.33 -18.77
C ALA A 400 -8.04 -13.82 -18.96
N ALA A 401 -8.50 -13.01 -17.99
CA ALA A 401 -8.34 -11.55 -18.01
C ALA A 401 -6.86 -11.14 -17.87
N CYS A 402 -6.13 -11.75 -16.93
CA CYS A 402 -4.69 -11.52 -16.78
C CYS A 402 -3.88 -11.92 -18.02
N GLU A 403 -4.18 -13.06 -18.63
CA GLU A 403 -3.45 -13.51 -19.83
C GLU A 403 -3.64 -12.56 -21.03
N GLN A 404 -4.74 -11.80 -21.06
CA GLN A 404 -5.02 -10.76 -22.06
C GLN A 404 -4.35 -9.41 -21.75
N SER A 405 -3.89 -9.19 -20.53
CA SER A 405 -3.31 -7.92 -20.07
C SER A 405 -1.79 -7.88 -20.35
N ILE A 406 -1.23 -6.68 -20.47
CA ILE A 406 0.24 -6.45 -20.57
C ILE A 406 0.88 -6.37 -19.19
N ALA A 407 0.18 -5.82 -18.21
CA ALA A 407 0.56 -5.78 -16.81
C ALA A 407 -0.55 -6.45 -16.00
N CYS A 408 -0.22 -7.52 -15.27
CA CYS A 408 -1.11 -8.14 -14.29
C CYS A 408 -0.26 -8.74 -13.15
N PRO A 409 -0.56 -8.42 -11.88
CA PRO A 409 0.14 -8.96 -10.71
C PRO A 409 -0.38 -10.33 -10.25
N TYR A 410 -1.53 -10.78 -10.77
CA TYR A 410 -2.22 -12.03 -10.40
C TYR A 410 -2.72 -12.07 -8.94
N THR A 411 -2.89 -10.93 -8.29
CA THR A 411 -3.41 -10.81 -6.93
C THR A 411 -4.87 -11.25 -6.84
N ALA A 412 -5.72 -10.87 -7.80
CA ALA A 412 -7.10 -11.32 -7.81
C ALA A 412 -7.18 -12.82 -8.10
N VAL A 413 -6.35 -13.32 -9.02
CA VAL A 413 -6.24 -14.76 -9.28
C VAL A 413 -5.89 -15.54 -8.01
N SER A 414 -4.86 -15.08 -7.27
CA SER A 414 -4.44 -15.64 -5.98
C SER A 414 -5.58 -15.74 -4.99
N MET A 415 -6.24 -14.60 -4.72
CA MET A 415 -7.32 -14.51 -3.75
C MET A 415 -8.54 -15.33 -4.16
N GLY A 416 -8.85 -15.36 -5.46
CA GLY A 416 -9.99 -16.10 -6.01
C GLY A 416 -9.94 -17.60 -5.74
N VAL A 417 -8.75 -18.20 -5.64
CA VAL A 417 -8.58 -19.63 -5.28
C VAL A 417 -9.16 -19.94 -3.90
N TYR A 418 -9.11 -18.97 -2.98
CA TYR A 418 -9.58 -19.13 -1.61
C TYR A 418 -11.07 -18.81 -1.42
N TYR A 419 -11.77 -18.29 -2.43
CA TYR A 419 -13.13 -17.76 -2.28
C TYR A 419 -14.15 -18.79 -1.72
N ASP A 420 -14.07 -20.04 -2.19
CA ASP A 420 -14.94 -21.14 -1.72
C ASP A 420 -14.34 -21.92 -0.53
N LEU A 421 -13.07 -21.68 -0.20
CA LEU A 421 -12.36 -22.35 0.89
C LEU A 421 -12.43 -21.53 2.19
N TRP A 422 -12.43 -20.20 2.09
CA TRP A 422 -12.38 -19.31 3.23
C TRP A 422 -13.77 -19.19 3.90
N PRO A 423 -13.87 -19.33 5.23
CA PRO A 423 -15.11 -19.15 5.96
C PRO A 423 -15.44 -17.64 6.04
N ARG A 424 -16.34 -17.19 5.17
CA ARG A 424 -16.80 -15.80 5.08
C ARG A 424 -17.96 -15.53 6.04
N TYR A 425 -17.99 -14.35 6.66
CA TYR A 425 -19.19 -13.87 7.37
C TYR A 425 -20.30 -13.44 6.40
N PRO A 426 -21.57 -13.40 6.84
CA PRO A 426 -22.67 -12.87 6.04
C PRO A 426 -22.35 -11.45 5.57
N ARG A 427 -22.55 -11.17 4.28
CA ARG A 427 -22.21 -9.87 3.70
C ARG A 427 -22.80 -8.73 4.51
N ASP A 428 -21.94 -7.80 4.92
CA ASP A 428 -22.36 -6.61 5.63
C ASP A 428 -23.28 -5.76 4.73
N PRO A 429 -24.48 -5.34 5.20
CA PRO A 429 -25.40 -4.54 4.40
C PRO A 429 -24.83 -3.19 3.94
N LEU A 430 -23.80 -2.68 4.61
CA LEU A 430 -23.11 -1.44 4.28
C LEU A 430 -21.97 -1.65 3.26
N ALA A 431 -21.58 -2.90 2.97
CA ALA A 431 -20.48 -3.20 2.05
C ALA A 431 -20.85 -2.82 0.62
N GLY A 432 -20.01 -1.98 0.00
CA GLY A 432 -20.25 -1.44 -1.33
C GLY A 432 -21.31 -0.34 -1.40
N GLN A 433 -21.80 0.15 -0.26
CA GLN A 433 -22.70 1.30 -0.18
C GLN A 433 -21.90 2.56 0.15
N TRP A 434 -22.32 3.71 -0.38
CA TRP A 434 -21.78 5.01 -0.01
C TRP A 434 -22.49 5.57 1.23
N PRO A 435 -21.80 6.34 2.11
CA PRO A 435 -22.47 7.04 3.19
C PRO A 435 -23.34 8.18 2.68
N LEU A 436 -24.50 8.38 3.30
CA LEU A 436 -25.30 9.59 3.12
C LEU A 436 -24.82 10.63 4.14
N THR A 437 -23.97 11.57 3.70
CA THR A 437 -23.28 12.49 4.60
C THR A 437 -23.04 13.86 3.96
N ASP A 438 -23.09 14.90 4.79
CA ASP A 438 -22.72 16.28 4.45
C ASP A 438 -21.41 16.71 5.15
N VAL A 439 -20.69 15.76 5.76
CA VAL A 439 -19.36 16.00 6.34
C VAL A 439 -18.43 16.49 5.23
N PRO A 440 -17.58 17.50 5.49
CA PRO A 440 -16.55 17.91 4.55
C PRO A 440 -15.63 16.74 4.19
N VAL A 441 -15.33 16.58 2.89
CA VAL A 441 -14.48 15.49 2.40
C VAL A 441 -13.42 16.06 1.45
N LEU A 442 -12.19 15.58 1.57
CA LEU A 442 -11.17 15.74 0.53
C LEU A 442 -10.78 14.35 0.03
N THR A 443 -11.10 14.04 -1.22
CA THR A 443 -10.67 12.81 -1.88
C THR A 443 -9.51 13.11 -2.82
N LEU A 444 -8.38 12.43 -2.62
CA LEU A 444 -7.21 12.48 -3.50
C LEU A 444 -7.06 11.16 -4.25
N SER A 445 -6.71 11.24 -5.54
CA SER A 445 -6.47 10.06 -6.38
C SER A 445 -5.30 10.30 -7.33
N GLY A 446 -4.40 9.33 -7.42
CA GLY A 446 -3.25 9.38 -8.32
C GLY A 446 -3.63 9.07 -9.76
N GLY A 447 -3.12 9.86 -10.72
CA GLY A 447 -3.30 9.57 -12.14
C GLY A 447 -2.54 8.33 -12.62
N LEU A 448 -1.50 7.93 -11.87
CA LEU A 448 -0.70 6.72 -12.11
C LEU A 448 -0.87 5.68 -10.98
N ASP A 449 -2.00 5.72 -10.27
CA ASP A 449 -2.35 4.73 -9.25
C ASP A 449 -2.99 3.49 -9.91
N ALA A 450 -2.25 2.39 -10.01
CA ALA A 450 -2.75 1.14 -10.59
C ALA A 450 -3.53 0.26 -9.60
N GLN A 451 -3.50 0.58 -8.31
CA GLN A 451 -4.16 -0.22 -7.26
C GLN A 451 -5.57 0.30 -6.97
N THR A 452 -5.74 1.63 -6.98
CA THR A 452 -7.02 2.35 -6.83
C THR A 452 -7.12 3.43 -7.89
N PRO A 453 -7.36 3.04 -9.15
CA PRO A 453 -7.25 3.90 -10.30
C PRO A 453 -8.27 5.03 -10.27
N HIS A 454 -7.83 6.20 -10.77
CA HIS A 454 -8.65 7.40 -10.91
C HIS A 454 -9.99 7.14 -11.62
N GLN A 455 -10.02 6.21 -12.58
CA GLN A 455 -11.20 5.88 -13.36
C GLN A 455 -12.37 5.41 -12.47
N THR A 456 -12.11 4.61 -11.44
CA THR A 456 -13.13 4.20 -10.46
C THR A 456 -13.25 5.22 -9.35
N ALA A 457 -12.14 5.76 -8.84
CA ALA A 457 -12.15 6.71 -7.72
C ALA A 457 -12.91 8.02 -8.04
N SER A 458 -12.89 8.49 -9.28
CA SER A 458 -13.58 9.71 -9.72
C SER A 458 -15.10 9.66 -9.58
N THR A 459 -15.69 8.47 -9.53
CA THR A 459 -17.13 8.29 -9.29
C THR A 459 -17.59 8.84 -7.94
N VAL A 460 -16.67 9.10 -7.00
CA VAL A 460 -16.96 9.73 -5.72
C VAL A 460 -17.75 11.03 -5.86
N VAL A 461 -17.56 11.79 -6.94
CA VAL A 461 -18.28 13.07 -7.17
C VAL A 461 -19.78 12.88 -7.38
N ASP A 462 -20.23 11.68 -7.76
CA ASP A 462 -21.64 11.36 -7.93
C ASP A 462 -22.32 10.99 -6.61
N TYR A 463 -21.53 10.59 -5.60
CA TYR A 463 -22.04 10.09 -4.31
C TYR A 463 -21.78 11.05 -3.14
N LEU A 464 -20.66 11.78 -3.18
CA LEU A 464 -20.25 12.79 -2.23
C LEU A 464 -20.25 14.17 -2.91
N ALA A 465 -21.46 14.72 -3.08
CA ALA A 465 -21.71 15.97 -3.79
C ALA A 465 -22.25 17.10 -2.89
N ALA A 466 -22.22 16.94 -1.56
CA ALA A 466 -22.59 17.99 -0.63
C ALA A 466 -21.55 19.14 -0.67
N PRO A 467 -21.90 20.35 -0.17
CA PRO A 467 -20.92 21.43 -0.04
C PRO A 467 -19.67 20.96 0.72
N HIS A 468 -18.50 21.43 0.29
CA HIS A 468 -17.20 21.12 0.92
C HIS A 468 -16.73 19.66 0.77
N GLN A 469 -17.30 18.93 -0.19
CA GLN A 469 -16.80 17.64 -0.63
C GLN A 469 -16.04 17.84 -1.95
N HIS A 470 -14.73 17.59 -1.89
CA HIS A 470 -13.78 17.89 -2.97
C HIS A 470 -13.18 16.59 -3.50
N TYR A 471 -12.98 16.55 -4.81
CA TYR A 471 -12.22 15.51 -5.49
C TYR A 471 -11.07 16.14 -6.27
N VAL A 472 -9.85 15.63 -6.07
CA VAL A 472 -8.67 16.09 -6.79
C VAL A 472 -7.89 14.89 -7.33
N GLN A 473 -7.74 14.85 -8.66
CA GLN A 473 -6.78 13.97 -9.30
C GLN A 473 -5.39 14.62 -9.29
N VAL A 474 -4.36 13.85 -8.92
CA VAL A 474 -2.95 14.27 -8.95
C VAL A 474 -2.23 13.50 -10.06
N PRO A 475 -1.97 14.13 -11.23
CA PRO A 475 -1.67 13.39 -12.47
C PRO A 475 -0.48 12.43 -12.42
N THR A 476 0.63 12.82 -11.81
CA THR A 476 1.86 12.01 -11.77
C THR A 476 1.97 11.12 -10.53
N ALA A 477 1.03 11.24 -9.59
CA ALA A 477 1.07 10.49 -8.36
C ALA A 477 0.63 9.04 -8.60
N SER A 478 1.28 8.12 -7.89
CA SER A 478 0.89 6.72 -7.81
C SER A 478 -0.04 6.48 -6.62
N HIS A 479 -0.10 5.24 -6.14
CA HIS A 479 -0.84 4.91 -4.93
C HIS A 479 -0.34 5.72 -3.72
N THR A 480 -1.26 6.08 -2.83
CA THR A 480 -1.04 6.94 -1.66
C THR A 480 -0.53 8.33 -2.07
N VAL A 481 -1.43 9.18 -2.56
CA VAL A 481 -1.11 10.51 -3.12
C VAL A 481 -0.40 11.40 -2.09
N MET A 482 -0.74 11.25 -0.81
CA MET A 482 -0.08 11.93 0.29
C MET A 482 1.44 11.74 0.25
N LEU A 483 1.94 10.57 -0.15
CA LEU A 483 3.38 10.27 -0.21
C LEU A 483 3.94 10.32 -1.64
N SER A 484 3.13 9.95 -2.64
CA SER A 484 3.59 9.77 -4.02
C SER A 484 3.39 10.99 -4.92
N SER A 485 3.27 12.20 -4.36
CA SER A 485 3.09 13.45 -5.13
C SER A 485 4.22 14.47 -4.90
N PRO A 486 5.48 14.11 -5.18
CA PRO A 486 6.61 15.00 -4.96
C PRO A 486 6.49 16.30 -5.79
N VAL A 487 6.98 17.39 -5.20
CA VAL A 487 7.04 18.71 -5.82
C VAL A 487 8.49 19.13 -6.06
N ARG A 488 8.73 20.02 -7.03
CA ARG A 488 10.07 20.46 -7.38
C ARG A 488 10.67 21.42 -6.35
N THR A 489 9.83 22.12 -5.58
CA THR A 489 10.27 23.02 -4.51
C THR A 489 11.04 22.24 -3.43
N PRO A 490 12.35 22.50 -3.23
CA PRO A 490 13.14 21.74 -2.27
C PRO A 490 12.64 21.90 -0.82
N GLY A 491 12.46 20.78 -0.13
CA GLY A 491 12.02 20.75 1.28
C GLY A 491 10.54 21.10 1.49
N ALA A 492 9.77 21.33 0.43
CA ALA A 492 8.33 21.45 0.54
C ALA A 492 7.69 20.06 0.75
N PRO A 493 6.60 19.96 1.53
CA PRO A 493 5.77 18.77 1.57
C PRO A 493 5.27 18.38 0.17
N THR A 494 4.91 17.11 -0.01
CA THR A 494 4.25 16.64 -1.23
C THR A 494 2.98 17.44 -1.54
N CYS A 495 2.52 17.43 -2.77
CA CYS A 495 1.32 18.18 -3.14
C CYS A 495 0.06 17.65 -2.42
N GLY A 496 -0.06 16.33 -2.27
CA GLY A 496 -1.11 15.70 -1.48
C GLY A 496 -1.12 16.19 -0.04
N MET A 497 0.05 16.24 0.60
CA MET A 497 0.18 16.72 1.96
C MET A 497 -0.13 18.22 2.09
N GLN A 498 0.31 19.05 1.14
CA GLN A 498 -0.06 20.47 1.10
C GLN A 498 -1.59 20.66 1.07
N MET A 499 -2.30 19.88 0.25
CA MET A 499 -3.77 19.93 0.18
C MET A 499 -4.44 19.45 1.47
N MET A 500 -3.93 18.37 2.08
CA MET A 500 -4.45 17.87 3.36
C MET A 500 -4.26 18.87 4.51
N HIS A 501 -3.10 19.51 4.61
CA HIS A 501 -2.86 20.58 5.59
C HIS A 501 -3.84 21.74 5.44
N ARG A 502 -4.12 22.16 4.20
CA ARG A 502 -5.09 23.22 3.90
C ARG A 502 -6.50 22.83 4.26
N PHE A 503 -6.89 21.58 3.99
CA PHE A 503 -8.20 21.05 4.35
C PHE A 503 -8.40 20.95 5.86
N ILE A 504 -7.38 20.52 6.62
CA ILE A 504 -7.42 20.50 8.09
C ILE A 504 -7.53 21.93 8.66
N ALA A 505 -6.90 22.91 8.01
CA ALA A 505 -6.97 24.32 8.42
C ALA A 505 -8.33 24.98 8.13
N ASP A 506 -8.96 24.66 7.00
CA ASP A 506 -10.29 25.17 6.61
C ASP A 506 -11.10 24.10 5.85
N PRO A 507 -11.76 23.18 6.57
CA PRO A 507 -12.55 22.11 5.93
C PRO A 507 -13.81 22.65 5.27
N LEU A 508 -14.24 23.88 5.57
CA LEU A 508 -15.41 24.53 4.99
C LEU A 508 -15.03 25.46 3.82
N ALA A 509 -13.81 25.34 3.31
CA ALA A 509 -13.42 26.03 2.09
C ALA A 509 -14.34 25.63 0.93
N VAL A 510 -14.76 26.62 0.12
CA VAL A 510 -15.58 26.39 -1.08
C VAL A 510 -14.79 25.69 -2.18
N ALA A 511 -13.48 25.90 -2.21
CA ALA A 511 -12.56 25.22 -3.11
C ALA A 511 -11.27 24.89 -2.36
N ILE A 512 -10.70 23.73 -2.62
CA ILE A 512 -9.37 23.38 -2.13
C ILE A 512 -8.30 24.07 -3.00
N ASP A 513 -7.27 24.63 -2.37
CA ASP A 513 -6.15 25.22 -3.11
C ASP A 513 -5.27 24.09 -3.67
N THR A 514 -5.26 23.98 -5.00
CA THR A 514 -4.54 22.99 -5.79
C THR A 514 -3.30 23.55 -6.50
N ALA A 515 -2.79 24.71 -6.08
CA ALA A 515 -1.65 25.36 -6.73
C ALA A 515 -0.39 24.48 -6.80
N CYS A 516 -0.21 23.55 -5.84
CA CYS A 516 0.91 22.60 -5.84
C CYS A 516 0.93 21.66 -7.05
N LEU A 517 -0.20 21.46 -7.73
CA LEU A 517 -0.27 20.65 -8.96
C LEU A 517 0.64 21.24 -10.06
N GLY A 518 0.80 22.56 -10.09
CA GLY A 518 1.70 23.24 -11.00
C GLY A 518 3.18 22.97 -10.71
N ASP A 519 3.51 22.47 -9.51
CA ASP A 519 4.87 22.19 -9.05
C ASP A 519 5.25 20.70 -8.99
N LEU A 520 4.37 19.80 -9.44
CA LEU A 520 4.64 18.36 -9.43
C LEU A 520 5.90 17.99 -10.20
N VAL A 521 6.66 17.03 -9.66
CA VAL A 521 7.76 16.40 -10.40
C VAL A 521 7.15 15.52 -11.51
N PRO A 522 7.58 15.69 -12.78
CA PRO A 522 7.13 14.83 -13.87
C PRO A 522 7.71 13.41 -13.73
N VAL A 523 7.11 12.45 -14.43
CA VAL A 523 7.67 11.09 -14.49
C VAL A 523 9.09 11.13 -15.06
N ASN A 524 10.03 10.48 -14.37
CA ASN A 524 11.42 10.44 -14.79
C ASN A 524 11.71 9.24 -15.70
N PHE A 525 11.81 9.48 -17.01
CA PHE A 525 12.15 8.46 -18.00
C PHE A 525 13.64 8.32 -18.30
N THR A 526 14.48 9.23 -17.77
CA THR A 526 15.93 9.21 -18.01
C THR A 526 16.72 8.51 -16.92
N ASP A 527 16.11 8.43 -15.73
CA ASP A 527 16.69 8.02 -14.46
C ASP A 527 18.22 8.13 -14.36
N THR A 528 18.68 9.33 -14.03
CA THR A 528 20.10 9.60 -13.75
C THR A 528 20.49 9.33 -12.29
N SER A 529 19.59 8.72 -11.50
CA SER A 529 19.86 8.38 -10.11
C SER A 529 20.75 7.15 -9.96
N ASP A 530 21.20 6.90 -8.73
CA ASP A 530 21.92 5.68 -8.38
C ASP A 530 21.07 4.41 -8.61
N ILE A 531 19.74 4.51 -8.56
CA ILE A 531 18.83 3.37 -8.79
C ILE A 531 18.91 2.92 -10.25
N GLY A 532 18.79 3.85 -11.19
CA GLY A 532 18.91 3.57 -12.62
C GLY A 532 20.28 3.01 -12.98
N ALA A 533 21.35 3.61 -12.44
CA ALA A 533 22.71 3.11 -12.63
C ALA A 533 22.90 1.70 -12.05
N PHE A 534 22.31 1.42 -10.88
CA PHE A 534 22.38 0.12 -10.22
C PHE A 534 21.62 -0.97 -10.99
N LEU A 535 20.40 -0.68 -11.43
CA LEU A 535 19.56 -1.64 -12.13
C LEU A 535 20.02 -1.88 -13.58
N PHE A 536 20.26 -0.83 -14.36
CA PHE A 536 20.64 -0.96 -15.77
C PHE A 536 22.16 -1.18 -15.98
N GLY A 537 22.98 -0.92 -14.97
CA GLY A 537 24.45 -0.95 -15.10
C GLY A 537 25.02 0.14 -16.01
N GLY A 538 24.23 1.16 -16.36
CA GLY A 538 24.60 2.17 -17.36
C GLY A 538 23.44 3.08 -17.75
N ASP A 539 23.45 3.53 -19.00
CA ASP A 539 22.37 4.36 -19.58
C ASP A 539 21.08 3.53 -19.70
N VAL A 540 19.93 4.09 -19.31
CA VAL A 540 18.67 3.33 -19.29
C VAL A 540 18.14 3.02 -20.70
N TRP A 541 18.48 3.83 -21.71
CA TRP A 541 17.97 3.69 -23.09
C TRP A 541 18.96 3.03 -24.05
N GLU A 542 20.25 3.32 -23.95
CA GLU A 542 21.27 2.98 -24.95
C GLU A 542 22.37 2.06 -24.45
N ASN A 543 22.93 1.27 -25.37
CA ASN A 543 24.08 0.43 -25.08
C ASN A 543 25.37 1.25 -25.19
N ARG A 544 26.32 1.03 -24.27
CA ARG A 544 27.68 1.55 -24.44
C ARG A 544 28.43 0.70 -25.46
N SER A 545 29.30 1.33 -26.26
CA SER A 545 30.02 0.71 -27.38
C SER A 545 30.96 -0.45 -27.00
N ASP A 546 31.22 -0.65 -25.71
CA ASP A 546 32.16 -1.59 -25.09
C ASP A 546 31.49 -2.70 -24.27
N ALA A 547 30.16 -2.75 -24.17
CA ALA A 547 29.43 -3.79 -23.45
C ALA A 547 29.48 -5.13 -24.22
N ARG A 548 30.59 -5.85 -24.10
CA ARG A 548 30.74 -7.23 -24.61
C ARG A 548 31.22 -8.12 -23.47
N GLY A 549 30.27 -8.74 -22.78
CA GLY A 549 30.50 -9.82 -21.84
C GLY A 549 29.53 -10.96 -22.12
N PRO A 550 29.84 -12.21 -21.70
CA PRO A 550 28.88 -13.29 -21.78
C PRO A 550 27.63 -12.93 -20.97
N VAL A 551 26.46 -13.02 -21.60
CA VAL A 551 25.18 -12.78 -20.91
C VAL A 551 24.84 -14.00 -20.08
N THR A 552 24.83 -13.84 -18.76
CA THR A 552 24.24 -14.82 -17.85
C THR A 552 22.74 -14.55 -17.81
N ARG A 553 21.92 -15.55 -18.15
CA ARG A 553 20.46 -15.42 -18.04
C ARG A 553 20.06 -15.24 -16.58
N PRO A 554 19.07 -14.37 -16.29
CA PRO A 554 18.48 -14.30 -14.96
C PRO A 554 17.92 -15.66 -14.54
N ASP A 555 17.95 -15.95 -13.24
CA ASP A 555 17.29 -17.13 -12.68
C ASP A 555 15.78 -16.88 -12.60
N TRP A 556 15.10 -17.09 -13.73
CA TRP A 556 13.66 -16.89 -13.83
C TRP A 556 12.86 -17.80 -12.91
N ASN A 557 13.36 -18.98 -12.56
CA ASN A 557 12.68 -19.86 -11.60
C ASN A 557 12.72 -19.25 -10.20
N ARG A 558 13.85 -18.68 -9.80
CA ARG A 558 13.95 -17.96 -8.52
C ARG A 558 13.06 -16.72 -8.49
N LEU A 559 12.92 -15.98 -9.60
CA LEU A 559 11.96 -14.86 -9.66
C LEU A 559 10.51 -15.34 -9.54
N ILE A 560 10.15 -16.41 -10.24
CA ILE A 560 8.83 -17.04 -10.09
C ILE A 560 8.60 -17.44 -8.63
N GLU A 561 9.59 -18.07 -7.97
CA GLU A 561 9.48 -18.44 -6.56
C GLU A 561 9.30 -17.23 -5.64
N VAL A 562 10.00 -16.12 -5.91
CA VAL A 562 9.86 -14.86 -5.16
C VAL A 562 8.48 -14.26 -5.34
N LEU A 563 8.00 -14.15 -6.58
CA LEU A 563 6.67 -13.60 -6.89
C LEU A 563 5.53 -14.52 -6.41
N GLN A 564 5.80 -15.81 -6.20
CA GLN A 564 4.83 -16.81 -5.75
C GLN A 564 4.97 -17.19 -4.27
N ARG A 565 5.80 -16.51 -3.47
CA ARG A 565 5.88 -16.82 -2.03
C ARG A 565 4.51 -16.57 -1.40
N GLY A 566 3.92 -17.60 -0.77
CA GLY A 566 2.59 -17.49 -0.16
C GLY A 566 1.40 -17.67 -1.11
N GLU A 567 1.64 -17.98 -2.38
CA GLU A 567 0.61 -18.25 -3.40
C GLU A 567 0.19 -19.73 -3.44
N PRO A 568 -1.05 -20.03 -3.89
CA PRO A 568 -1.51 -21.41 -4.05
C PRO A 568 -0.63 -22.25 -4.98
N ALA A 569 -0.36 -23.50 -4.58
CA ALA A 569 0.40 -24.48 -5.38
C ALA A 569 -0.26 -24.80 -6.73
N THR A 570 -1.58 -24.62 -6.84
CA THR A 570 -2.34 -24.79 -8.08
C THR A 570 -2.01 -23.74 -9.14
N MET A 571 -1.70 -22.51 -8.74
CA MET A 571 -1.23 -21.44 -9.63
C MET A 571 0.23 -21.67 -10.06
N ALA A 572 1.08 -22.05 -9.09
CA ALA A 572 2.46 -22.43 -9.36
C ALA A 572 2.55 -23.62 -10.34
N HIS A 573 1.63 -24.59 -10.28
CA HIS A 573 1.63 -25.74 -11.19
C HIS A 573 1.25 -25.37 -12.63
N ARG A 574 0.27 -24.48 -12.85
CA ARG A 574 -0.14 -24.05 -14.20
C ARG A 574 0.94 -23.25 -14.91
N LEU A 575 1.64 -22.38 -14.18
CA LEU A 575 2.78 -21.61 -14.73
C LEU A 575 4.01 -22.53 -14.96
N LYS A 576 4.31 -23.46 -14.05
CA LYS A 576 5.38 -24.48 -14.23
C LYS A 576 5.11 -25.45 -15.39
N GLN A 577 3.84 -25.76 -15.70
CA GLN A 577 3.51 -26.57 -16.86
C GLN A 577 3.81 -25.85 -18.19
N ARG A 578 3.67 -24.51 -18.24
CA ARG A 578 4.04 -23.71 -19.42
C ARG A 578 5.55 -23.53 -19.59
N SER A 579 6.31 -23.34 -18.51
CA SER A 579 7.77 -23.24 -18.61
C SER A 579 8.39 -24.53 -19.16
N ARG A 580 7.83 -25.69 -18.80
CA ARG A 580 8.22 -27.01 -19.35
C ARG A 580 7.78 -27.25 -20.80
N SER A 581 6.70 -26.64 -21.27
CA SER A 581 6.31 -26.74 -22.67
C SER A 581 7.11 -25.83 -23.60
N SER A 582 7.66 -24.71 -23.09
CA SER A 582 8.55 -23.83 -23.87
C SER A 582 9.98 -24.37 -24.03
N SER A 583 10.41 -25.27 -23.13
CA SER A 583 11.73 -25.93 -23.17
C SER A 583 11.73 -27.24 -23.98
N ALA A 584 10.62 -27.57 -24.64
CA ALA A 584 10.44 -28.77 -25.46
C ALA A 584 10.21 -28.48 -26.96
N LEU A 585 10.46 -27.24 -27.42
CA LEU A 585 10.43 -26.85 -28.83
C LEU A 585 11.75 -26.24 -29.30
#